data_AF-A0A8H6Z7G1-F1
#
_entry.id   AF-A0A8H6Z7G1-F1
#
_cell.length_a   1.000
_cell.length_b   1.000
_cell.length_c   1.000
_cell.angle_alpha   90.00
_cell.angle_beta   90.00
_cell.angle_gamma   90.00
#
_symmetry.space_group_name_H-M   'P 1'
#
loop_
_entity.id
_entity.type
_entity.pdbx_description
1 polymer ?
#
loop_
_entity_poly.entity_id
_entity_poly.type
_entity_poly.pdbx_seq_one_letter_code
_entity_poly.pdbx_strand_id
1 'polypeptide(L)'
;MAANYPNQHFLTGNVIIADNVVDALAKRARLVTSIDTLLQQTRLVHAPRYGDTVVKVIQETVAKFPDLAKVTRETQAAEKQQKILDAAAFKELRSHLVKVFDGCYDAVYSEVETLPEDLPLGCKRKNPKRPRQRFQLFLKLPRNDFFPDYYQLIPEPISMTMIKSLSQKATHYTTLEEYCKAWHLMFDNTRRYNIDGSQVYEEPDCLQRP
;
A
#
# COMPACT_ATOMS: atom_id res chain seq x y z
N MET A 1 60.71 7.01 31.11
CA MET A 1 60.96 5.56 31.08
C MET A 1 59.69 4.89 30.60
N ALA A 2 59.61 4.63 29.30
CA ALA A 2 58.45 3.98 28.69
C ALA A 2 58.54 2.48 28.93
N ALA A 3 57.48 1.87 29.46
CA ALA A 3 57.42 0.45 29.72
C ALA A 3 57.61 -0.33 28.41
N ASN A 4 58.73 -1.03 28.33
CA ASN A 4 59.11 -1.94 27.26
C ASN A 4 58.33 -3.24 27.46
N TYR A 5 57.41 -3.55 26.55
CA TYR A 5 56.74 -4.84 26.49
C TYR A 5 57.19 -5.58 25.23
N PRO A 6 58.42 -6.14 25.23
CA PRO A 6 58.86 -6.96 24.12
C PRO A 6 58.02 -8.24 24.12
N ASN A 7 57.50 -8.63 22.95
CA ASN A 7 56.89 -9.94 22.64
C ASN A 7 55.35 -10.11 22.74
N GLN A 8 54.52 -9.12 22.41
CA GLN A 8 53.08 -9.37 22.22
C GLN A 8 52.68 -9.30 20.73
N HIS A 9 52.81 -10.43 20.06
CA HIS A 9 52.41 -10.61 18.67
C HIS A 9 51.02 -11.24 18.64
N PHE A 10 50.03 -10.55 18.07
CA PHE A 10 48.75 -11.19 17.75
C PHE A 10 48.99 -12.18 16.60
N LEU A 11 48.95 -13.47 16.92
CA LEU A 11 49.19 -14.58 16.01
C LEU A 11 48.00 -14.77 15.07
N THR A 12 48.07 -14.25 13.84
CA THR A 12 47.30 -14.80 12.71
C THR A 12 48.03 -16.03 12.18
N GLY A 13 48.29 -17.03 13.03
CA GLY A 13 48.83 -18.36 12.69
C GLY A 13 50.25 -18.43 12.08
N ASN A 14 50.70 -17.41 11.34
CA ASN A 14 51.88 -17.44 10.47
C ASN A 14 52.68 -16.13 10.43
N VAL A 15 52.23 -15.01 11.04
CA VAL A 15 52.89 -13.69 10.92
C VAL A 15 52.80 -12.85 12.21
N ILE A 16 53.85 -12.06 12.46
CA ILE A 16 53.96 -11.07 13.54
C ILE A 16 53.70 -9.67 12.97
N ILE A 17 52.67 -8.97 13.47
CA ILE A 17 52.38 -7.57 13.13
C ILE A 17 52.90 -6.67 14.27
N ALA A 18 53.51 -5.52 13.93
CA ALA A 18 54.02 -4.57 14.91
C ALA A 18 52.89 -3.79 15.63
N ASP A 19 53.07 -3.49 16.91
CA ASP A 19 52.04 -2.88 17.79
C ASP A 19 51.49 -1.55 17.24
N ASN A 20 52.35 -0.73 16.64
CA ASN A 20 51.94 0.51 16.01
C ASN A 20 50.99 0.31 14.81
N VAL A 21 51.13 -0.80 14.09
CA VAL A 21 50.23 -1.20 13.01
C VAL A 21 48.92 -1.74 13.60
N VAL A 22 49.00 -2.54 14.66
CA VAL A 22 47.81 -3.05 15.37
C VAL A 22 46.98 -1.89 15.93
N ASP A 23 47.59 -0.89 16.55
CA ASP A 23 46.91 0.30 17.07
C ASP A 23 46.28 1.16 15.97
N ALA A 24 46.98 1.32 14.84
CA ALA A 24 46.46 2.03 13.68
C ALA A 24 45.24 1.31 13.08
N LEU A 25 45.30 -0.03 13.00
CA LEU A 25 44.21 -0.87 12.55
C LEU A 25 43.05 -0.85 13.56
N ALA A 26 43.29 -0.99 14.86
CA ALA A 26 42.24 -0.97 15.87
C ALA A 26 41.45 0.36 15.87
N LYS A 27 42.12 1.49 15.63
CA LYS A 27 41.48 2.81 15.55
C LYS A 27 40.64 3.01 14.28
N ARG A 28 40.98 2.33 13.18
CA ARG A 28 40.42 2.60 11.84
C ARG A 28 40.11 1.34 11.02
N ALA A 29 39.83 0.22 11.69
CA ALA A 29 39.60 -1.08 11.06
C ALA A 29 38.52 -1.03 9.97
N ARG A 30 37.50 -0.19 10.18
CA ARG A 30 36.35 -0.02 9.27
C ARG A 30 36.67 0.68 7.95
N LEU A 31 37.82 1.36 7.85
CA LEU A 31 38.26 2.03 6.61
C LEU A 31 39.09 1.10 5.71
N VAL A 32 39.47 -0.08 6.22
CA VAL A 32 40.29 -1.06 5.50
C VAL A 32 39.37 -1.96 4.68
N THR A 33 39.09 -1.56 3.45
CA THR A 33 38.24 -2.30 2.49
C THR A 33 39.03 -2.95 1.36
N SER A 34 40.30 -2.59 1.21
CA SER A 34 41.20 -3.03 0.15
C SER A 34 42.66 -2.99 0.61
N ILE A 35 43.58 -3.59 -0.15
CA ILE A 35 45.02 -3.50 0.15
C ILE A 35 45.51 -2.05 0.10
N ASP A 36 44.99 -1.24 -0.83
CA ASP A 36 45.37 0.17 -0.95
C ASP A 36 44.96 0.98 0.27
N THR A 37 43.75 0.74 0.79
CA THR A 37 43.30 1.40 2.03
C THR A 37 44.06 0.90 3.25
N LEU A 38 44.44 -0.38 3.28
CA LEU A 38 45.36 -0.93 4.29
C LEU A 38 46.71 -0.18 4.28
N LEU A 39 47.30 0.03 3.10
CA LEU A 39 48.56 0.75 2.92
C LEU A 39 48.47 2.25 3.19
N GLN A 40 47.31 2.87 2.96
CA GLN A 40 47.06 4.26 3.34
C GLN A 40 46.92 4.43 4.84
N GLN A 41 46.32 3.47 5.54
CA GLN A 41 46.14 3.51 7.00
C GLN A 41 47.35 2.99 7.76
N THR A 42 48.20 2.18 7.13
CA THR A 42 49.34 1.50 7.77
C THR A 42 50.58 1.51 6.88
N ARG A 43 51.78 1.58 7.48
CA ARG A 43 53.04 1.44 6.74
C ARG A 43 53.47 -0.03 6.64
N LEU A 44 52.54 -0.94 6.37
CA LEU A 44 52.82 -2.37 6.35
C LEU A 44 53.69 -2.73 5.14
N VAL A 45 55.00 -2.88 5.37
CA VAL A 45 56.02 -3.13 4.34
C VAL A 45 55.76 -4.43 3.55
N HIS A 46 55.10 -5.42 4.16
CA HIS A 46 54.79 -6.72 3.54
C HIS A 46 53.33 -6.86 3.06
N ALA A 47 52.62 -5.74 2.86
CA ALA A 47 51.24 -5.77 2.33
C ALA A 47 51.08 -6.57 1.01
N PRO A 48 52.04 -6.58 0.05
CA PRO A 48 51.90 -7.40 -1.15
C PRO A 48 51.90 -8.92 -0.91
N ARG A 49 52.35 -9.37 0.27
CA ARG A 49 52.49 -10.80 0.60
C ARG A 49 51.39 -11.31 1.53
N TYR A 50 50.88 -10.44 2.41
CA TYR A 50 49.91 -10.80 3.46
C TYR A 50 48.71 -9.84 3.58
N GLY A 51 48.67 -8.79 2.77
CA GLY A 51 47.64 -7.74 2.83
C GLY A 51 46.23 -8.28 2.61
N ASP A 52 46.06 -9.20 1.65
CA ASP A 52 44.76 -9.82 1.36
C ASP A 52 44.20 -10.58 2.57
N THR A 53 45.04 -11.36 3.25
CA THR A 53 44.63 -12.11 4.44
C THR A 53 44.23 -11.16 5.57
N VAL A 54 44.99 -10.07 5.76
CA VAL A 54 44.70 -9.07 6.79
C VAL A 54 43.41 -8.31 6.48
N VAL A 55 43.21 -7.85 5.24
CA VAL A 55 41.97 -7.20 4.79
C VAL A 55 40.78 -8.12 4.99
N LYS A 56 40.89 -9.39 4.61
CA LYS A 56 39.82 -10.38 4.79
C LYS A 56 39.45 -10.58 6.25
N VAL A 57 40.44 -10.78 7.14
CA VAL A 57 40.20 -10.95 8.58
C VAL A 57 39.54 -9.71 9.19
N ILE A 58 39.99 -8.51 8.80
CA ILE A 58 39.42 -7.23 9.25
C ILE A 58 37.98 -7.08 8.75
N GLN A 59 37.71 -7.38 7.48
CA GLN A 59 36.36 -7.36 6.92
C GLN A 59 35.44 -8.36 7.63
N GLU A 60 35.91 -9.57 7.92
CA GLU A 60 35.17 -10.58 8.67
C GLU A 60 34.88 -10.13 10.11
N THR A 61 35.81 -9.45 10.78
CA THR A 61 35.59 -8.92 12.14
C THR A 61 34.66 -7.71 12.14
N VAL A 62 34.80 -6.80 11.18
CA VAL A 62 33.89 -5.66 11.00
C VAL A 62 32.48 -6.14 10.64
N ALA A 63 32.35 -7.22 9.86
CA ALA A 63 31.07 -7.86 9.56
C ALA A 63 30.43 -8.52 10.79
N LYS A 64 31.23 -9.11 11.70
CA LYS A 64 30.74 -9.71 12.96
C LYS A 64 30.37 -8.66 14.01
N PHE A 65 31.02 -7.50 14.00
CA PHE A 65 30.78 -6.40 14.94
C PHE A 65 30.49 -5.10 14.18
N PRO A 66 29.35 -5.03 13.47
CA PRO A 66 28.95 -3.82 12.75
C PRO A 66 28.71 -2.67 13.73
N ASP A 67 28.83 -1.44 13.24
CA ASP A 67 28.43 -0.27 14.01
C ASP A 67 26.93 -0.25 14.22
N LEU A 68 26.49 -0.77 15.37
CA LEU A 68 25.07 -0.88 15.68
C LEU A 68 24.35 0.47 15.57
N ALA A 69 25.00 1.58 15.93
CA ALA A 69 24.41 2.91 15.84
C ALA A 69 24.27 3.39 14.38
N LYS A 70 25.28 3.12 13.54
CA LYS A 70 25.22 3.45 12.11
C LYS A 70 24.16 2.59 11.39
N VAL A 71 24.18 1.28 11.61
CA VAL A 71 23.21 0.35 11.01
C VAL A 71 21.80 0.73 11.41
N THR A 72 21.55 1.02 12.70
CA THR A 72 20.22 1.44 13.18
C THR A 72 19.74 2.74 12.52
N ARG A 73 20.63 3.71 12.31
CA ARG A 73 20.28 4.97 11.61
C ARG A 73 19.96 4.72 10.14
N GLU A 74 20.73 3.86 9.48
CA GLU A 74 20.53 3.50 8.07
C GLU A 74 19.24 2.71 7.89
N THR A 75 18.93 1.75 8.76
CA THR A 75 17.66 1.01 8.72
C THR A 75 16.47 1.92 8.99
N GLN A 76 16.55 2.83 9.98
CA GLN A 76 15.50 3.82 10.23
C GLN A 76 15.28 4.76 9.05
N ALA A 77 16.37 5.21 8.40
CA ALA A 77 16.28 6.02 7.19
C ALA A 77 15.63 5.24 6.04
N ALA A 78 16.01 3.98 5.83
CA ALA A 78 15.44 3.10 4.83
C ALA A 78 13.94 2.80 5.09
N GLU A 79 13.55 2.51 6.33
CA GLU A 79 12.15 2.32 6.71
C GLU A 79 11.32 3.58 6.48
N LYS A 80 11.87 4.75 6.82
CA LYS A 80 11.21 6.04 6.56
C LYS A 80 11.04 6.27 5.06
N GLN A 81 12.07 5.97 4.27
CA GLN A 81 12.02 6.06 2.82
C GLN A 81 10.97 5.09 2.23
N GLN A 82 10.92 3.85 2.72
CA GLN A 82 9.92 2.87 2.31
C GLN A 82 8.49 3.36 2.58
N LYS A 83 8.23 3.89 3.78
CA LYS A 83 6.91 4.45 4.13
C LYS A 83 6.49 5.61 3.22
N ILE A 84 7.44 6.45 2.80
CA ILE A 84 7.18 7.54 1.86
C ILE A 84 6.80 6.99 0.48
N LEU A 85 7.53 5.97 0.00
CA LEU A 85 7.24 5.31 -1.27
C LEU A 85 5.87 4.63 -1.24
N ASP A 86 5.56 3.90 -0.18
CA ASP A 86 4.27 3.22 -0.01
C ASP A 86 3.10 4.22 0.06
N ALA A 87 3.28 5.35 0.78
CA ALA A 87 2.27 6.40 0.84
C ALA A 87 2.04 7.07 -0.53
N ALA A 88 3.11 7.26 -1.31
CA ALA A 88 3.01 7.78 -2.67
C ALA A 88 2.28 6.80 -3.60
N ALA A 89 2.64 5.52 -3.54
CA ALA A 89 1.98 4.46 -4.31
C ALA A 89 0.49 4.34 -3.96
N PHE A 90 0.15 4.37 -2.66
CA PHE A 90 -1.25 4.37 -2.21
C PHE A 90 -2.01 5.59 -2.71
N LYS A 91 -1.40 6.79 -2.67
CA LYS A 91 -2.02 8.02 -3.18
C LYS A 91 -2.32 7.93 -4.68
N GLU A 92 -1.41 7.36 -5.45
CA GLU A 92 -1.59 7.15 -6.89
C GLU A 92 -2.67 6.11 -7.19
N LEU A 93 -2.61 4.94 -6.55
CA LEU A 93 -3.65 3.92 -6.65
C LEU A 93 -5.02 4.48 -6.32
N ARG A 94 -5.11 5.25 -5.23
CA ARG A 94 -6.34 5.89 -4.79
C ARG A 94 -6.90 6.85 -5.84
N SER A 95 -6.05 7.65 -6.47
CA SER A 95 -6.46 8.55 -7.56
C SER A 95 -7.06 7.77 -8.74
N HIS A 96 -6.45 6.64 -9.12
CA HIS A 96 -7.00 5.76 -10.15
C HIS A 96 -8.34 5.15 -9.75
N LEU A 97 -8.46 4.67 -8.51
CA LEU A 97 -9.72 4.11 -8.00
C LEU A 97 -10.86 5.14 -8.01
N VAL A 98 -10.62 6.39 -7.58
CA VAL A 98 -11.64 7.46 -7.65
C VAL A 98 -12.13 7.63 -9.09
N LYS A 99 -11.23 7.70 -10.06
CA LYS A 99 -11.60 7.85 -11.47
C LYS A 99 -12.44 6.69 -11.98
N VAL A 100 -12.09 5.47 -11.60
CA VAL A 100 -12.88 4.27 -11.94
C VAL A 100 -14.26 4.35 -11.30
N PHE A 101 -14.35 4.70 -10.01
CA PHE A 101 -15.62 4.83 -9.30
C PHE A 101 -16.51 5.91 -9.90
N ASP A 102 -15.96 7.07 -10.25
CA ASP A 102 -16.70 8.15 -10.90
C ASP A 102 -17.15 7.73 -12.29
N GLY A 103 -16.29 7.06 -13.08
CA GLY A 103 -16.67 6.51 -14.38
C GLY A 103 -17.80 5.48 -14.30
N CYS A 104 -17.77 4.57 -13.33
CA CYS A 104 -18.85 3.61 -13.10
C CYS A 104 -20.14 4.31 -12.69
N TYR A 105 -20.07 5.28 -11.77
CA TYR A 105 -21.23 6.05 -11.34
C TYR A 105 -21.86 6.82 -12.51
N ASP A 106 -21.03 7.51 -13.29
CA ASP A 106 -21.48 8.34 -14.41
C ASP A 106 -22.04 7.48 -15.56
N ALA A 107 -21.51 6.28 -15.78
CA ALA A 107 -22.08 5.32 -16.75
C ALA A 107 -23.51 4.95 -16.37
N VAL A 108 -23.74 4.56 -15.11
CA VAL A 108 -25.08 4.23 -14.61
C VAL A 108 -25.99 5.46 -14.62
N TYR A 109 -25.48 6.62 -14.22
CA TYR A 109 -26.27 7.86 -14.15
C TYR A 109 -26.65 8.41 -15.54
N SER A 110 -25.73 8.34 -16.51
CA SER A 110 -25.97 8.82 -17.88
C SER A 110 -26.90 7.91 -18.69
N GLU A 111 -26.83 6.59 -18.49
CA GLU A 111 -27.82 5.66 -19.03
C GLU A 111 -29.23 6.06 -18.56
N VAL A 112 -29.37 6.60 -17.35
CA VAL A 112 -30.68 7.02 -16.84
C VAL A 112 -31.11 8.37 -17.42
N GLU A 113 -30.21 9.33 -17.49
CA GLU A 113 -30.55 10.72 -17.85
C GLU A 113 -30.92 10.85 -19.34
N THR A 114 -30.29 10.04 -20.20
CA THR A 114 -30.45 10.07 -21.66
C THR A 114 -31.63 9.25 -22.18
N LEU A 115 -32.32 8.48 -21.34
CA LEU A 115 -33.45 7.67 -21.78
C LEU A 115 -34.64 8.55 -22.22
N PRO A 116 -35.16 8.35 -23.46
CA PRO A 116 -36.45 8.89 -23.88
C PRO A 116 -37.54 8.45 -22.90
N GLU A 117 -38.53 9.30 -22.62
CA GLU A 117 -39.63 8.99 -21.68
C GLU A 117 -40.38 7.69 -22.01
N ASP A 118 -40.28 7.23 -23.26
CA ASP A 118 -41.08 6.15 -23.83
C ASP A 118 -40.27 4.88 -24.12
N LEU A 119 -38.95 4.84 -23.82
CA LEU A 119 -38.12 3.70 -24.18
C LEU A 119 -38.32 2.53 -23.19
N PRO A 120 -38.64 1.32 -23.70
CA PRO A 120 -38.68 0.13 -22.85
C PRO A 120 -37.25 -0.22 -22.42
N LEU A 121 -36.93 -0.08 -21.12
CA LEU A 121 -35.78 -0.79 -20.55
C LEU A 121 -35.93 -2.28 -20.92
N GLY A 122 -34.83 -2.95 -21.29
CA GLY A 122 -34.76 -4.28 -21.94
C GLY A 122 -35.46 -5.46 -21.23
N CYS A 123 -36.19 -5.19 -20.16
CA CYS A 123 -37.07 -6.07 -19.43
C CYS A 123 -38.46 -6.05 -20.11
N LYS A 124 -38.72 -6.96 -21.07
CA LYS A 124 -39.94 -7.05 -21.89
C LYS A 124 -41.22 -6.82 -21.04
N ARG A 125 -41.92 -5.69 -21.16
CA ARG A 125 -43.11 -5.40 -20.33
C ARG A 125 -44.26 -4.69 -21.05
N LYS A 126 -45.48 -4.95 -20.53
CA LYS A 126 -46.81 -4.63 -21.07
C LYS A 126 -47.37 -3.24 -20.72
N ASN A 127 -46.69 -2.42 -19.90
CA ASN A 127 -47.07 -1.02 -19.62
C ASN A 127 -45.88 -0.25 -19.00
N PRO A 128 -45.22 0.68 -19.74
CA PRO A 128 -44.07 1.41 -19.24
C PRO A 128 -44.50 2.57 -18.32
N LYS A 129 -44.05 2.57 -17.05
CA LYS A 129 -43.87 3.85 -16.32
C LYS A 129 -42.51 4.44 -16.70
N ARG A 130 -42.43 5.77 -16.77
CA ARG A 130 -41.30 6.54 -17.31
C ARG A 130 -39.96 6.13 -16.69
N PRO A 131 -38.90 5.88 -17.49
CA PRO A 131 -37.58 5.43 -17.02
C PRO A 131 -36.96 6.36 -15.96
N ARG A 132 -37.15 7.67 -16.09
CA ARG A 132 -36.60 8.69 -15.17
C ARG A 132 -37.12 8.62 -13.74
N GLN A 133 -38.35 8.14 -13.53
CA GLN A 133 -38.93 8.04 -12.18
C GLN A 133 -38.40 6.84 -11.39
N ARG A 134 -37.87 5.81 -12.07
CA ARG A 134 -37.44 4.56 -11.43
C ARG A 134 -36.09 4.70 -10.75
N PHE A 135 -35.17 5.40 -11.42
CA PHE A 135 -33.84 5.66 -10.89
C PHE A 135 -33.81 6.58 -9.66
N GLN A 136 -34.81 7.46 -9.53
CA GLN A 136 -34.93 8.34 -8.36
C GLN A 136 -35.01 7.56 -7.04
N LEU A 137 -35.51 6.31 -7.08
CA LEU A 137 -35.60 5.44 -5.91
C LEU A 137 -34.23 4.92 -5.43
N PHE A 138 -33.23 4.84 -6.32
CA PHE A 138 -31.87 4.43 -5.98
C PHE A 138 -30.98 5.61 -5.61
N LEU A 139 -31.31 6.83 -6.06
CA LEU A 139 -30.53 8.02 -5.77
C LEU A 139 -30.49 8.34 -4.28
N LYS A 140 -31.65 8.38 -3.63
CA LYS A 140 -31.78 8.74 -2.21
C LYS A 140 -32.62 7.71 -1.46
N LEU A 141 -32.23 7.45 -0.21
CA LEU A 141 -33.02 6.62 0.69
C LEU A 141 -34.42 7.24 0.95
N PRO A 142 -35.44 6.40 1.20
CA PRO A 142 -36.74 6.86 1.69
C PRO A 142 -36.58 7.69 2.96
N ARG A 143 -37.40 8.72 3.15
CA ARG A 143 -37.37 9.50 4.40
C ARG A 143 -37.92 8.65 5.55
N ASN A 144 -37.15 8.52 6.62
CA ASN A 144 -37.54 7.74 7.81
C ASN A 144 -38.90 8.15 8.39
N ASP A 145 -39.21 9.46 8.42
CA ASP A 145 -40.50 9.98 8.91
C ASP A 145 -41.71 9.36 8.19
N PHE A 146 -41.55 8.99 6.91
CA PHE A 146 -42.62 8.46 6.07
C PHE A 146 -42.52 6.94 5.86
N PHE A 147 -41.33 6.37 6.01
CA PHE A 147 -41.05 4.95 5.78
C PHE A 147 -40.22 4.36 6.93
N PRO A 148 -40.75 4.34 8.16
CA PRO A 148 -40.01 3.82 9.32
C PRO A 148 -39.82 2.29 9.26
N ASP A 149 -40.73 1.59 8.61
CA ASP A 149 -40.70 0.15 8.34
C ASP A 149 -39.54 -0.26 7.43
N TYR A 150 -39.18 0.59 6.46
CA TYR A 150 -37.98 0.39 5.63
C TYR A 150 -36.73 0.19 6.49
N TYR A 151 -36.53 1.06 7.48
CA TYR A 151 -35.37 1.03 8.37
C TYR A 151 -35.43 -0.09 9.43
N GLN A 152 -36.59 -0.72 9.61
CA GLN A 152 -36.74 -1.93 10.44
C GLN A 152 -36.40 -3.20 9.65
N LEU A 153 -36.77 -3.24 8.37
CA LEU A 153 -36.58 -4.42 7.52
C LEU A 153 -35.19 -4.47 6.87
N ILE A 154 -34.62 -3.30 6.57
CA ILE A 154 -33.34 -3.15 5.87
C ILE A 154 -32.24 -2.82 6.88
N PRO A 155 -31.31 -3.76 7.14
CA PRO A 155 -30.30 -3.59 8.19
C PRO A 155 -29.22 -2.57 7.82
N GLU A 156 -28.85 -2.49 6.54
CA GLU A 156 -27.81 -1.59 6.06
C GLU A 156 -28.32 -0.71 4.90
N PRO A 157 -29.09 0.35 5.19
CA PRO A 157 -29.58 1.27 4.17
C PRO A 157 -28.44 1.96 3.42
N ILE A 158 -28.48 1.88 2.09
CA ILE A 158 -27.50 2.54 1.22
C ILE A 158 -28.18 3.06 -0.05
N SER A 159 -27.72 4.21 -0.56
CA SER A 159 -28.16 4.78 -1.84
C SER A 159 -26.99 5.15 -2.73
N MET A 160 -27.25 5.41 -4.00
CA MET A 160 -26.23 5.84 -4.96
C MET A 160 -25.52 7.12 -4.54
N THR A 161 -26.23 8.12 -4.00
CA THR A 161 -25.58 9.35 -3.52
C THR A 161 -24.67 9.07 -2.33
N MET A 162 -25.03 8.10 -1.47
CA MET A 162 -24.15 7.67 -0.39
C MET A 162 -22.92 6.97 -0.94
N ILE A 163 -23.09 6.05 -1.90
CA ILE A 163 -21.97 5.35 -2.56
C ILE A 163 -21.02 6.37 -3.21
N LYS A 164 -21.52 7.38 -3.93
CA LYS A 164 -20.70 8.46 -4.50
C LYS A 164 -19.99 9.30 -3.43
N SER A 165 -20.65 9.63 -2.33
CA SER A 165 -20.01 10.38 -1.25
C SER A 165 -18.92 9.56 -0.56
N LEU A 166 -19.16 8.27 -0.32
CA LEU A 166 -18.21 7.35 0.31
C LEU A 166 -17.04 7.03 -0.62
N SER A 167 -17.24 6.96 -1.94
CA SER A 167 -16.18 6.72 -2.93
C SER A 167 -15.14 7.82 -3.00
N GLN A 168 -15.46 9.02 -2.52
CA GLN A 168 -14.53 10.15 -2.40
C GLN A 168 -13.71 10.09 -1.10
N LYS A 169 -14.14 9.33 -0.09
CA LYS A 169 -13.42 9.15 1.18
C LYS A 169 -12.39 8.02 1.06
N ALA A 170 -11.13 8.31 1.38
CA ALA A 170 -10.03 7.36 1.23
C ALA A 170 -10.10 6.11 2.12
N THR A 171 -10.95 6.11 3.14
CA THR A 171 -11.05 5.04 4.15
C THR A 171 -12.20 4.07 3.92
N HIS A 172 -13.11 4.34 2.97
CA HIS A 172 -14.33 3.53 2.82
C HIS A 172 -14.23 2.47 1.73
N TYR A 173 -13.82 2.86 0.52
CA TYR A 173 -13.61 1.92 -0.58
C TYR A 173 -12.13 1.98 -0.98
N THR A 174 -11.36 1.09 -0.36
CA THR A 174 -9.92 0.89 -0.61
C THR A 174 -9.67 -0.03 -1.79
N THR A 175 -10.65 -0.87 -2.13
CA THR A 175 -10.61 -1.78 -3.28
C THR A 175 -11.84 -1.60 -4.18
N LEU A 176 -11.73 -2.06 -5.43
CA LEU A 176 -12.87 -2.10 -6.35
C LEU A 176 -13.96 -3.08 -5.86
N GLU A 177 -13.56 -4.18 -5.22
CA GLU A 177 -14.49 -5.17 -4.69
C GLU A 177 -15.41 -4.58 -3.61
N GLU A 178 -14.87 -3.78 -2.69
CA GLU A 178 -15.66 -3.07 -1.68
C GLU A 178 -16.69 -2.12 -2.31
N TYR A 179 -16.28 -1.41 -3.36
CA TYR A 179 -17.19 -0.55 -4.12
C TYR A 179 -18.30 -1.35 -4.80
N CYS A 180 -17.98 -2.45 -5.49
CA CYS A 180 -18.97 -3.32 -6.12
C CYS A 180 -19.94 -3.94 -5.11
N LYS A 181 -19.44 -4.37 -3.94
CA LYS A 181 -20.29 -4.87 -2.85
C LYS A 181 -21.32 -3.85 -2.39
N ALA A 182 -20.96 -2.56 -2.34
CA ALA A 182 -21.89 -1.50 -1.97
C ALA A 182 -23.05 -1.35 -2.98
N TRP A 183 -22.77 -1.50 -4.28
CA TRP A 183 -23.80 -1.51 -5.31
C TRP A 183 -24.70 -2.74 -5.22
N HIS A 184 -24.11 -3.92 -5.03
CA HIS A 184 -24.87 -5.16 -4.84
C HIS A 184 -25.77 -5.08 -3.61
N LEU A 185 -25.27 -4.56 -2.49
CA LEU A 185 -26.07 -4.34 -1.29
C LEU A 185 -27.26 -3.41 -1.55
N MET A 186 -27.06 -2.33 -2.30
CA MET A 186 -28.15 -1.43 -2.68
C MET A 186 -29.24 -2.18 -3.46
N PHE A 187 -28.85 -2.99 -4.44
CA PHE A 187 -29.75 -3.81 -5.24
C PHE A 187 -30.47 -4.89 -4.41
N ASP A 188 -29.76 -5.54 -3.50
CA ASP A 188 -30.33 -6.54 -2.59
C ASP A 188 -31.33 -5.92 -1.62
N ASN A 189 -31.05 -4.73 -1.09
CA ASN A 189 -31.98 -3.98 -0.28
C ASN A 189 -33.26 -3.63 -1.05
N THR A 190 -33.11 -3.25 -2.33
CA THR A 190 -34.26 -3.00 -3.20
C THR A 190 -35.11 -4.24 -3.38
N ARG A 191 -34.51 -5.40 -3.65
CA ARG A 191 -35.24 -6.68 -3.75
C ARG A 191 -35.88 -7.08 -2.43
N ARG A 192 -35.21 -6.85 -1.30
CA ARG A 192 -35.71 -7.23 0.03
C ARG A 192 -36.92 -6.44 0.48
N TYR A 193 -36.96 -5.14 0.19
CA TYR A 193 -38.05 -4.27 0.62
C TYR A 193 -39.25 -4.28 -0.34
N ASN A 194 -39.00 -4.46 -1.64
CA ASN A 194 -40.06 -4.39 -2.65
C ASN A 194 -40.66 -5.77 -2.94
N ILE A 195 -41.92 -5.79 -3.35
CA ILE A 195 -42.65 -7.03 -3.67
C ILE A 195 -42.13 -7.61 -4.98
N ASP A 196 -41.89 -8.93 -5.02
CA ASP A 196 -41.52 -9.68 -6.22
C ASP A 196 -42.46 -9.37 -7.40
N GLY A 197 -41.89 -9.14 -8.58
CA GLY A 197 -42.63 -8.78 -9.79
C GLY A 197 -43.09 -7.32 -9.85
N SER A 198 -42.91 -6.54 -8.78
CA SER A 198 -43.08 -5.08 -8.84
C SER A 198 -42.00 -4.43 -9.71
N GLN A 199 -42.29 -3.25 -10.26
CA GLN A 199 -41.35 -2.55 -11.15
C GLN A 199 -40.02 -2.24 -10.46
N VAL A 200 -40.05 -1.93 -9.16
CA VAL A 200 -38.86 -1.54 -8.39
C VAL A 200 -38.01 -2.76 -8.04
N TYR A 201 -38.65 -3.91 -7.82
CA TYR A 201 -37.96 -5.18 -7.53
C TYR A 201 -37.07 -5.65 -8.69
N GLU A 202 -37.53 -5.41 -9.92
CA GLU A 202 -36.91 -5.94 -11.15
C GLU A 202 -35.89 -4.99 -11.76
N GLU A 203 -35.91 -3.73 -11.34
CA GLU A 203 -35.03 -2.68 -11.87
C GLU A 203 -33.53 -2.95 -11.61
N PRO A 204 -33.11 -3.54 -10.46
CA PRO A 204 -31.73 -3.97 -10.26
C PRO A 204 -31.20 -4.87 -11.39
N ASP A 205 -32.01 -5.81 -11.88
CA ASP A 205 -31.58 -6.76 -12.92
C ASP A 205 -31.45 -6.07 -14.28
N CYS A 206 -32.22 -5.01 -14.52
CA CYS A 206 -32.08 -4.19 -15.72
C CYS A 206 -30.78 -3.35 -15.69
N LEU A 207 -30.27 -2.98 -14.50
CA LEU A 207 -29.01 -2.24 -14.31
C LEU A 207 -27.78 -3.15 -14.20
N GLN A 208 -27.94 -4.33 -13.60
CA GLN A 208 -26.93 -5.39 -13.51
C GLN A 208 -26.96 -6.22 -14.80
N ARG A 209 -26.47 -5.67 -15.92
CA ARG A 209 -26.34 -6.47 -17.14
C ARG A 209 -25.29 -7.59 -16.91
N PRO A 210 -25.56 -8.83 -17.36
CA PRO A 210 -24.63 -9.97 -17.23
C PRO A 210 -23.38 -9.81 -18.09
#